data_AF-A0A3P5XVX2-F1
#
_entry.id   AF-A0A3P5XVX2-F1
#
_cell.length_a   1.000
_cell.length_b   1.000
_cell.length_c   1.000
_cell.angle_alpha   90.00
_cell.angle_beta   90.00
_cell.angle_gamma   90.00
#
_symmetry.space_group_name_H-M   'P 1'
#
loop_
_entity.id
_entity.type
_entity.pdbx_description
1 polymer ?
#
loop_
_entity_poly.entity_id
_entity_poly.type
_entity_poly.pdbx_seq_one_letter_code
_entity_poly.pdbx_strand_id
1 'polypeptide(L)' 'MAETFTVEQEWPELFAQLDATQRDSVRQALAAGWHEGFTPTREDVENVTDYTRGAIDLAEYRRRGHAAARRAAGVVGAAR' A
#
# COMPACT_ATOMS: atom_id res chain seq x y z
N MET A 1 10.79 -12.76 -19.32
CA MET A 1 9.68 -11.83 -19.61
C MET A 1 9.72 -10.79 -18.51
N ALA A 2 9.72 -9.50 -18.82
CA ALA A 2 9.68 -8.48 -17.78
C ALA A 2 8.30 -8.57 -17.09
N GLU A 3 8.30 -8.76 -15.78
CA GLU A 3 7.08 -8.72 -14.99
C GLU A 3 6.61 -7.26 -14.98
N THR A 4 5.38 -7.02 -15.46
CA THR A 4 4.85 -5.65 -15.61
C THR A 4 4.20 -5.23 -14.30
N PHE A 5 4.55 -4.05 -13.80
CA PHE A 5 3.91 -3.49 -12.62
C PHE A 5 2.51 -2.95 -12.93
N THR A 6 1.46 -3.69 -12.55
CA THR A 6 0.04 -3.46 -12.92
C THR A 6 -0.86 -2.96 -11.78
N VAL A 7 -0.28 -2.39 -10.72
CA VAL A 7 -0.98 -2.11 -9.45
C VAL A 7 -2.27 -1.28 -9.58
N GLU A 8 -2.32 -0.32 -10.50
CA GLU A 8 -3.49 0.51 -10.72
C GLU A 8 -4.61 -0.21 -11.48
N GLN A 9 -4.25 -1.19 -12.30
CA GLN A 9 -5.22 -2.02 -13.02
C GLN A 9 -5.87 -3.03 -12.07
N GLU A 10 -5.13 -3.45 -11.05
CA GLU A 10 -5.62 -4.37 -10.01
C GLU A 10 -6.59 -3.70 -9.04
N TRP A 11 -6.35 -2.44 -8.66
CA TRP A 11 -7.19 -1.69 -7.71
C TRP A 11 -7.55 -0.27 -8.21
N PRO A 12 -8.23 -0.15 -9.36
CA PRO A 12 -8.55 1.14 -9.96
C PRO A 12 -9.41 2.04 -9.05
N GLU A 13 -10.23 1.44 -8.18
CA GLU A 13 -11.09 2.15 -7.23
C GLU A 13 -10.31 2.94 -6.17
N LEU A 14 -9.10 2.50 -5.83
CA LEU A 14 -8.23 3.20 -4.88
C LEU A 14 -7.56 4.42 -5.54
N PHE A 15 -7.19 4.31 -6.81
CA PHE A 15 -6.57 5.39 -7.59
C PHE A 15 -7.57 6.40 -8.15
N ALA A 16 -8.84 6.03 -8.28
CA ALA A 16 -9.92 6.91 -8.73
C ALA A 16 -10.13 8.13 -7.82
N GLN A 17 -9.71 8.04 -6.55
CA GLN A 17 -9.86 9.07 -5.54
C GLN A 17 -8.67 10.06 -5.50
N LEU A 18 -7.64 9.83 -6.34
CA LEU A 18 -6.41 10.62 -6.35
C LEU A 18 -6.37 11.59 -7.53
N ASP A 19 -5.81 12.78 -7.30
CA ASP A 19 -5.38 13.65 -8.39
C ASP A 19 -4.14 13.07 -9.13
N ALA A 20 -3.75 13.71 -10.24
CA ALA A 20 -2.65 13.21 -11.06
C ALA A 20 -1.29 13.16 -10.32
N THR A 21 -1.02 14.13 -9.45
CA THR A 21 0.23 14.22 -8.69
C THR A 21 0.27 13.18 -7.59
N GLN A 22 -0.83 13.02 -6.86
CA GLN A 22 -1.02 11.96 -5.87
C GLN A 22 -0.90 10.59 -6.51
N ARG A 23 -1.56 10.38 -7.64
CA ARG A 23 -1.53 9.12 -8.39
C ARG A 23 -0.11 8.74 -8.83
N ASP A 24 0.67 9.68 -9.35
CA ASP A 24 2.06 9.43 -9.71
C ASP A 24 2.91 9.11 -8.47
N SER A 25 2.74 9.88 -7.39
CA SER A 25 3.44 9.64 -6.12
C SER A 25 3.19 8.23 -5.56
N VAL A 26 1.94 7.76 -5.59
CA VAL A 26 1.58 6.40 -5.16
C VAL A 26 2.20 5.34 -6.06
N ARG A 27 2.13 5.51 -7.40
CA ARG A 27 2.73 4.55 -8.34
C ARG A 27 4.24 4.43 -8.13
N GLN A 28 4.95 5.55 -7.99
CA GLN A 28 6.39 5.56 -7.76
C GLN A 28 6.77 4.88 -6.44
N ALA A 29 6.04 5.15 -5.36
CA ALA A 29 6.30 4.54 -4.05
C ALA A 29 6.13 3.01 -4.09
N LEU A 30 5.05 2.53 -4.72
CA LEU A 30 4.78 1.09 -4.81
C LEU A 30 5.73 0.39 -5.80
N ALA A 31 6.10 1.05 -6.90
CA ALA A 31 7.07 0.53 -7.85
C ALA A 31 8.48 0.39 -7.24
N ALA A 32 8.90 1.36 -6.42
CA ALA A 32 10.16 1.28 -5.68
C ALA A 32 10.20 0.04 -4.78
N GLY A 33 9.16 -0.18 -3.98
CA GLY A 33 9.06 -1.40 -3.17
C GLY A 33 9.04 -2.67 -4.02
N TRP A 34 8.30 -2.67 -5.13
CA TRP A 34 8.24 -3.81 -6.04
C TRP A 34 9.61 -4.21 -6.60
N HIS A 35 10.43 -3.23 -6.97
CA HIS A 35 11.82 -3.49 -7.39
C HIS A 35 12.73 -4.02 -6.26
N GLU A 36 12.35 -3.83 -5.00
CA GLU A 36 13.01 -4.38 -3.82
C GLU A 36 12.46 -5.75 -3.40
N GLY A 37 11.56 -6.34 -4.19
CA GLY A 37 10.95 -7.65 -3.93
C GLY A 37 9.70 -7.61 -3.05
N PHE A 38 9.15 -6.43 -2.78
CA PHE A 38 7.86 -6.30 -2.11
C PHE A 38 6.71 -6.56 -3.10
N THR A 39 5.80 -7.46 -2.76
CA THR A 39 4.56 -7.66 -3.53
C THR A 39 3.43 -6.89 -2.84
N PRO A 40 2.91 -5.80 -3.42
CA PRO A 40 1.84 -5.03 -2.81
C PRO A 40 0.60 -5.88 -2.62
N THR A 41 -0.02 -5.79 -1.44
CA THR A 41 -1.39 -6.27 -1.23
C THR A 41 -2.39 -5.12 -1.39
N ARG A 42 -3.68 -5.43 -1.54
CA ARG A 42 -4.74 -4.42 -1.58
C ARG A 42 -4.69 -3.49 -0.35
N GLU A 43 -4.41 -4.04 0.82
CA GLU A 43 -4.30 -3.28 2.07
C GLU A 43 -3.12 -2.30 2.05
N ASP A 44 -1.98 -2.69 1.48
CA ASP A 44 -0.83 -1.80 1.35
C ASP A 44 -1.13 -0.64 0.41
N VAL A 45 -1.79 -0.91 -0.72
CA VAL A 45 -2.20 0.13 -1.66
C VAL A 45 -3.23 1.06 -1.03
N GLU A 46 -4.22 0.52 -0.32
CA GLU A 46 -5.20 1.33 0.42
C GLU A 46 -4.52 2.26 1.43
N ASN A 47 -3.59 1.76 2.24
CA ASN A 47 -2.83 2.55 3.21
C ASN A 47 -2.02 3.68 2.54
N VAL A 48 -1.33 3.39 1.43
CA VAL A 48 -0.54 4.41 0.71
C VAL A 48 -1.47 5.45 0.08
N THR A 49 -2.57 5.03 -0.57
CA THR A 49 -3.53 5.98 -1.17
C THR A 49 -4.21 6.87 -0.14
N ASP A 50 -4.65 6.31 1.00
CA ASP A 50 -5.27 7.06 2.09
C ASP A 50 -4.30 8.07 2.71
N TYR A 51 -3.03 7.69 2.87
CA TYR A 51 -2.01 8.60 3.38
C TYR A 51 -1.72 9.73 2.38
N THR A 52 -1.52 9.39 1.09
CA THR A 52 -1.21 10.38 0.05
C THR A 52 -2.34 11.39 -0.18
N ARG A 53 -3.61 10.98 -0.07
CA ARG A 53 -4.76 11.88 -0.19
C ARG A 53 -5.13 12.62 1.10
N GLY A 54 -4.43 12.34 2.21
CA GLY A 54 -4.68 12.96 3.51
C GLY A 54 -5.92 12.45 4.24
N ALA A 55 -6.45 11.28 3.86
CA ALA A 55 -7.54 10.63 4.59
C ALA A 55 -7.07 10.05 5.93
N ILE A 56 -5.79 9.68 6.03
CA ILE A 56 -5.13 9.28 7.27
C ILE A 56 -3.82 10.06 7.47
N ASP A 57 -3.45 10.26 8.73
CA ASP A 57 -2.16 10.84 9.08
C ASP A 57 -1.04 9.78 9.11
N LEU A 58 0.19 10.26 9.29
CA LEU A 58 1.37 9.39 9.39
C LEU A 58 1.30 8.41 10.57
N ALA A 59 0.65 8.80 11.67
CA ALA A 59 0.54 7.96 12.85
C ALA A 59 -0.36 6.75 12.56
N GLU A 60 -1.51 6.97 11.91
CA GLU A 60 -2.41 5.91 11.48
C GLU A 60 -1.80 5.05 10.38
N TYR A 61 -1.14 5.65 9.39
CA TYR A 61 -0.43 4.90 8.35
C TYR A 61 0.57 3.89 8.95
N ARG A 62 1.38 4.32 9.93
CA ARG A 62 2.32 3.45 10.65
C ARG A 62 1.61 2.39 11.48
N ARG A 63 0.52 2.73 12.19
CA ARG A 63 -0.26 1.74 12.96
C ARG A 63 -0.79 0.63 12.08
N ARG A 64 -1.39 0.97 10.93
CA ARG A 64 -1.90 0.00 9.95
C ARG A 64 -0.78 -0.85 9.36
N GLY A 65 0.31 -0.23 8.91
CA GLY A 65 1.49 -0.94 8.40
C GLY A 65 2.08 -1.93 9.41
N HIS A 66 2.23 -1.53 10.68
CA HIS A 66 2.69 -2.44 11.73
C HIS A 66 1.70 -3.58 12.01
N ALA A 67 0.39 -3.35 11.89
CA ALA A 67 -0.60 -4.40 12.04
C ALA A 67 -0.54 -5.41 10.88
N ALA A 68 -0.42 -4.93 9.65
CA ALA A 68 -0.24 -5.76 8.46
C ALA A 68 1.04 -6.60 8.56
N ALA A 69 2.18 -5.99 8.90
CA ALA A 69 3.45 -6.68 9.09
C ALA A 69 3.38 -7.77 10.18
N ARG A 70 2.69 -7.51 11.30
CA ARG A 70 2.47 -8.52 12.35
C ARG A 70 1.62 -9.70 11.87
N ARG A 71 0.60 -9.46 11.04
CA ARG A 71 -0.19 -10.54 10.42
C ARG A 71 0.66 -11.35 9.45
N ALA A 72 1.43 -10.69 8.59
CA ALA A 72 2.32 -11.36 7.62
C ALA A 72 3.40 -12.20 8.32
N ALA A 73 3.95 -11.72 9.43
CA ALA A 73 4.94 -12.43 10.23
C ALA A 73 4.33 -13.51 11.15
N GLY A 74 3.01 -13.71 11.16
CA GLY A 74 2.34 -14.70 12.01
C GLY A 74 2.39 -14.37 13.51
N VAL A 75 2.70 -13.12 13.89
CA VAL A 75 2.87 -12.67 15.28
C VAL A 75 1.52 -12.34 15.93
N VAL A 76 0.40 -12.75 15.33
CA VAL A 76 -0.91 -12.72 16.02
C VAL A 76 -0.94 -13.90 16.98
N GLY A 77 -0.34 -13.68 18.15
CA GLY A 77 -0.37 -14.61 19.27
C GLY A 77 -1.80 -14.97 19.64
N ALA A 78 -2.00 -16.27 19.87
CA ALA A 78 -3.10 -16.78 20.64
C ALA A 78 -3.20 -16.02 21.97
N ALA A 79 -4.15 -15.10 22.05
CA ALA A 79 -4.68 -14.63 23.33
C ALA A 79 -6.01 -15.35 23.54
N ARG A 80 -5.93 -16.51 24.20
CA ARG A 80 -7.02 -17.09 24.98
C ARG A 80 -6.53 -17.25 26.40
#